data_AF-A0A7K5YTT3-F1
#
_entry.id   AF-A0A7K5YTT3-F1
#
_cell.length_a   1.000
_cell.length_b   1.000
_cell.length_c   1.000
_cell.angle_alpha   90.00
_cell.angle_beta   90.00
_cell.angle_gamma   90.00
#
_symmetry.space_group_name_H-M   'P 1'
#
loop_
_entity.id
_entity.type
_entity.pdbx_description
1 polymer ?
#
loop_
_entity_poly.entity_id
_entity_poly.type
_entity_poly.pdbx_seq_one_letter_code
_entity_poly.pdbx_strand_id
1 'polypeptide(L)' 'MHCWKMMALALLCSLLLSQTHGASLHHHQPQLTRQRRMTPFWRGVSLRPVGASCRDNSECITMLCR' A
#
# COMPACT_ATOMS: atom_id res chain seq x y z
N MET A 1 -45.03 -13.26 -12.87
CA MET A 1 -43.94 -14.21 -12.51
C MET A 1 -42.54 -13.71 -12.86
N HIS A 2 -42.38 -12.80 -13.85
CA HIS A 2 -41.07 -12.27 -14.24
C HIS A 2 -40.49 -11.21 -13.28
N CYS A 3 -41.34 -10.51 -12.52
CA CYS A 3 -40.93 -9.44 -11.61
C CYS A 3 -40.04 -9.93 -10.46
N TRP A 4 -40.35 -11.09 -9.88
CA TRP A 4 -39.52 -11.65 -8.80
C TRP A 4 -38.11 -12.00 -9.31
N LYS A 5 -38.00 -12.53 -10.53
CA LYS A 5 -36.68 -12.82 -11.14
C LYS A 5 -35.83 -11.55 -11.32
N MET A 6 -36.46 -10.43 -11.70
CA MET A 6 -35.76 -9.13 -11.79
C MET A 6 -35.34 -8.59 -10.43
N MET A 7 -36.20 -8.73 -9.40
CA MET A 7 -35.86 -8.34 -8.03
C MET A 7 -34.72 -9.19 -7.46
N ALA A 8 -34.71 -10.50 -7.73
CA ALA A 8 -33.63 -11.39 -7.32
C ALA A 8 -32.30 -11.01 -7.98
N LEU A 9 -32.31 -10.69 -9.28
CA LEU A 9 -31.11 -10.23 -9.99
C LEU A 9 -30.60 -8.89 -9.45
N ALA A 10 -31.49 -7.92 -9.21
CA ALA A 10 -31.13 -6.61 -8.67
C ALA A 10 -30.50 -6.71 -7.27
N LEU A 11 -31.06 -7.57 -6.40
CA LEU A 11 -30.49 -7.84 -5.07
C LEU A 11 -29.11 -8.48 -5.19
N LEU A 12 -28.95 -9.48 -6.06
CA LEU A 12 -27.67 -10.16 -6.26
C LEU A 12 -26.58 -9.17 -6.74
N CYS A 13 -26.89 -8.32 -7.72
CA CYS A 13 -25.96 -7.30 -8.21
C CYS A 13 -25.58 -6.29 -7.11
N SER A 14 -26.54 -5.90 -6.27
CA SER A 14 -26.29 -4.96 -5.16
C SER A 14 -25.39 -5.58 -4.09
N LEU A 15 -25.60 -6.86 -3.76
CA LEU A 15 -24.73 -7.63 -2.87
C LEU A 15 -23.31 -7.73 -3.45
N LEU A 16 -23.15 -8.10 -4.73
CA LEU A 16 -21.84 -8.16 -5.37
C LEU A 16 -21.12 -6.80 -5.34
N LEU A 17 -21.83 -5.70 -5.67
CA LEU A 17 -21.26 -4.36 -5.56
C LEU A 17 -20.82 -4.07 -4.13
N SER A 18 -21.64 -4.31 -3.11
CA SER A 18 -21.24 -4.08 -1.70
C SER A 18 -20.02 -4.90 -1.28
N GLN A 19 -19.89 -6.16 -1.74
CA GLN A 19 -18.71 -6.97 -1.47
C GLN A 19 -17.44 -6.37 -2.08
N THR A 20 -17.52 -5.82 -3.29
CA THR A 20 -16.36 -5.13 -3.92
C THR A 20 -15.96 -3.85 -3.19
N HIS A 21 -16.93 -3.11 -2.64
CA HIS A 21 -16.63 -1.94 -1.81
C HIS A 21 -16.07 -2.33 -0.43
N GLY A 22 -16.52 -3.45 0.16
CA GLY A 22 -16.01 -3.99 1.42
C GLY A 22 -14.62 -4.64 1.32
N ALA A 23 -14.24 -5.15 0.15
CA ALA A 23 -12.88 -5.64 -0.13
C ALA A 23 -11.89 -4.51 -0.46
N SER A 24 -12.39 -3.29 -0.76
CA SER A 24 -11.57 -2.09 -0.91
C SER A 24 -11.26 -1.40 0.43
N LEU A 25 -11.24 -2.17 1.52
CA LEU A 25 -10.50 -1.83 2.74
C LEU A 25 -9.15 -2.56 2.77
N HIS A 26 -8.45 -2.61 1.63
CA HIS A 26 -7.01 -2.36 1.66
C HIS A 26 -6.81 -0.85 1.94
N HIS A 27 -7.36 -0.40 3.08
CA HIS A 27 -6.96 0.86 3.67
C HIS A 27 -5.44 0.78 3.72
N HIS A 28 -4.86 1.84 3.23
CA HIS A 28 -3.50 2.29 3.40
C HIS A 28 -3.01 2.07 4.84
N GLN A 29 -2.83 0.81 5.28
CA GLN A 29 -1.83 0.54 6.29
C GLN A 29 -0.58 1.11 5.61
N PRO A 30 0.08 2.13 6.19
CA PRO A 30 1.50 2.16 5.96
C PRO A 30 1.90 0.76 6.35
N GLN A 31 2.28 -0.08 5.38
CA GLN A 31 3.06 -1.24 5.70
C GLN A 31 4.06 -0.65 6.67
N LEU A 32 4.01 -1.06 7.94
CA LEU A 32 5.24 -1.22 8.68
C LEU A 32 5.98 -2.24 7.83
N THR A 33 6.58 -1.73 6.75
CA THR A 33 7.45 -2.41 5.82
C THR A 33 8.53 -2.76 6.76
N ARG A 34 8.41 -3.96 7.35
CA ARG A 34 9.31 -4.53 8.35
C ARG A 34 10.67 -4.06 7.93
N GLN A 35 11.23 -3.08 8.63
CA GLN A 35 12.34 -2.27 8.13
C GLN A 35 13.39 -3.28 7.74
N ARG A 36 13.54 -3.51 6.42
CA ARG A 36 14.17 -4.73 5.92
C ARG A 36 15.56 -4.69 6.50
N ARG A 37 15.86 -5.57 7.45
CA ARG A 37 17.02 -5.46 8.33
C ARG A 37 18.22 -5.28 7.40
N MET A 38 18.73 -4.06 7.37
CA MET A 38 19.67 -3.65 6.35
C MET A 38 20.91 -4.53 6.52
N THR A 39 21.21 -5.36 5.52
CA THR A 39 22.43 -6.15 5.46
C THR A 39 23.66 -5.24 5.58
N PRO A 40 24.73 -5.58 6.30
CA PRO A 40 25.90 -4.70 6.43
C PRO A 40 26.48 -4.16 5.11
N PHE A 41 26.18 -4.80 3.98
CA PHE A 41 26.42 -4.31 2.62
C PHE A 41 25.88 -2.90 2.31
N TRP A 42 24.83 -2.41 2.98
CA TRP A 42 24.35 -1.03 2.79
C TRP A 42 25.39 0.02 3.18
N ARG A 43 26.45 -0.33 3.92
CA ARG A 43 27.58 0.59 4.14
C ARG A 43 28.46 0.80 2.91
N GLY A 44 28.47 -0.14 1.98
CA GLY A 44 29.21 -0.05 0.72
C GLY A 44 28.41 0.61 -0.40
N VAL A 45 27.09 0.59 -0.31
CA VAL A 45 26.21 1.35 -1.20
C VAL A 45 26.17 2.77 -0.65
N SER A 46 26.77 3.75 -1.34
CA SER A 46 26.84 5.16 -0.88
C SER A 46 25.48 5.84 -0.64
N LEU A 47 24.37 5.12 -0.79
CA LEU A 47 23.00 5.56 -0.51
C LEU A 47 22.65 5.30 0.96
N ARG A 48 22.49 6.40 1.69
CA ARG A 48 22.09 6.46 3.10
C ARG A 48 20.62 6.06 3.26
N PRO A 49 20.30 5.32 4.33
CA PRO A 49 18.93 4.94 4.64
C PRO A 49 18.13 6.08 5.28
N VAL A 50 16.81 5.90 5.35
CA VAL A 50 15.90 6.84 6.03
C VAL A 50 16.29 6.97 7.51
N GLY A 51 16.53 8.21 7.96
CA GLY A 51 16.94 8.51 9.35
C GLY A 51 18.45 8.57 9.58
N ALA A 52 19.27 8.38 8.56
CA ALA A 52 20.70 8.66 8.63
C ALA A 52 20.98 10.16 8.42
N SER A 53 22.01 10.67 9.08
CA SER A 53 22.49 12.04 8.84
C SER A 53 22.99 12.18 7.40
N CYS A 54 22.55 13.23 6.71
CA CYS A 54 22.86 13.56 5.32
C CYS A 54 23.33 15.03 5.22
N ARG A 55 24.20 15.31 4.24
CA ARG A 55 24.57 16.68 3.81
C ARG A 55 23.87 17.08 2.52
N ASP A 56 23.58 16.12 1.64
CA ASP A 56 22.99 16.37 0.31
C ASP A 56 21.80 15.44 0.00
N ASN A 57 20.87 15.96 -0.81
CA ASN A 57 19.79 15.26 -1.50
C ASN A 57 20.13 13.83 -1.94
N SER A 58 21.18 13.76 -2.74
CA SER A 58 21.64 12.60 -3.48
C SER A 58 22.23 11.50 -2.60
N GLU A 59 22.59 11.83 -1.36
CA GLU A 59 23.14 10.83 -0.44
C GLU A 59 22.06 9.89 0.08
N CYS A 60 20.79 10.29 0.11
CA CYS A 60 19.71 9.47 0.64
C CYS A 60 19.04 8.65 -0.47
N ILE A 61 18.65 7.41 -0.15
CA ILE A 61 17.86 6.55 -1.07
C ILE A 61 16.54 7.20 -1.50
N THR A 62 15.99 8.08 -0.66
CA THR A 62 14.77 8.84 -0.92
C THR A 62 15.00 10.09 -1.76
N MET A 63 16.24 10.41 -2.13
CA MET A 63 16.62 11.70 -2.75
C MET A 63 16.13 12.92 -1.94
N LEU A 64 16.04 12.75 -0.61
CA LEU A 64 15.53 13.76 0.30
C LEU A 64 16.30 13.69 1.63
N CYS A 65 16.83 14.83 2.06
CA CYS A 65 17.51 15.00 3.33
C CYS A 65 16.57 15.77 4.27
N ARG A 66 16.22 15.15 5.41
CA ARG A 66 15.32 15.70 6.43
C ARG A 66 15.74 15.28 7.83
#